data_AF-A0A925LMI4-F1
#
_entry.id   AF-A0A925LMI4-F1
#
_cell.length_a   1.000
_cell.length_b   1.000
_cell.length_c   1.000
_cell.angle_alpha   90.00
_cell.angle_beta   90.00
_cell.angle_gamma   90.00
#
_symmetry.space_group_name_H-M   'P 1'
#
loop_
_entity.id
_entity.type
_entity.pdbx_description
1 polymer ?
#
loop_
_entity_poly.entity_id
_entity_poly.type
_entity_poly.pdbx_seq_one_letter_code
_entity_poly.pdbx_strand_id
1 'polypeptide(L)'
;MNDSHYCPHTPQEISAMLSVIGVASVEELFSPIPAELRAKTFNIPPGLSEFETFDRMKSIAADNSGDMLAFVGGGYYDHVIPAAIDHLSGRAEFYTAYTPYQPECSQGT
;
A
#
# COMPACT_ATOMS: atom_id res chain seq x y z
N MET A 1 1.45 4.61 18.83
CA MET A 1 1.02 3.75 17.69
C MET A 1 -0.12 4.38 16.86
N ASN A 2 -0.44 5.68 17.01
CA ASN A 2 -1.68 6.24 16.47
C ASN A 2 -1.50 7.42 15.48
N ASP A 3 -0.29 7.64 14.94
CA ASP A 3 -0.02 8.73 14.00
C ASP A 3 0.05 8.28 12.52
N SER A 4 -0.38 7.04 12.23
CA SER A 4 -0.37 6.52 10.85
C SER A 4 -1.72 6.75 10.19
N HIS A 5 -1.75 7.47 9.06
CA HIS A 5 -2.94 7.65 8.23
C HIS A 5 -3.50 6.34 7.63
N TYR A 6 -2.79 5.21 7.79
CA TYR A 6 -3.20 3.90 7.29
C TYR A 6 -4.02 3.08 8.29
N CYS A 7 -3.99 3.43 9.57
CA CYS A 7 -4.81 2.76 10.60
C CYS A 7 -6.06 3.61 10.86
N PRO A 8 -7.26 3.15 10.47
CA PRO A 8 -8.46 3.97 10.54
C PRO A 8 -9.02 4.13 11.96
N HIS A 9 -8.65 3.22 12.87
CA HIS A 9 -9.24 3.15 14.21
C HIS A 9 -8.60 4.16 15.18
N THR A 10 -9.45 4.89 15.87
CA THR A 10 -9.09 5.75 17.00
C THR A 10 -8.75 4.92 18.24
N PRO A 11 -8.02 5.49 19.23
CA PRO A 11 -7.75 4.78 20.48
C PRO A 11 -9.03 4.38 21.24
N GLN A 12 -10.10 5.17 21.09
CA GLN A 12 -11.41 4.90 21.69
C GLN A 12 -12.09 3.70 21.03
N GLU A 13 -12.06 3.61 19.70
CA GLU A 13 -12.58 2.45 18.97
C GLU A 13 -11.77 1.19 19.29
N ILE A 14 -10.45 1.29 19.38
CA ILE A 14 -9.59 0.18 19.80
C ILE A 14 -9.99 -0.30 21.19
N SER A 15 -10.16 0.61 22.15
CA SER A 15 -10.58 0.25 23.52
C SER A 15 -11.96 -0.41 23.55
N ALA A 16 -12.92 0.11 22.78
CA ALA A 16 -14.25 -0.48 22.66
C ALA A 16 -14.20 -1.90 22.07
N MET A 17 -13.43 -2.10 20.99
CA MET A 17 -13.25 -3.41 20.37
C MET A 17 -12.60 -4.41 21.33
N LEU A 18 -11.53 -4.03 22.04
CA LEU A 18 -10.85 -4.87 23.04
C LEU A 18 -11.80 -5.28 24.17
N SER A 19 -12.62 -4.34 24.65
CA SER A 19 -13.63 -4.64 25.69
C SER A 19 -14.69 -5.64 25.21
N VAL A 20 -15.09 -5.60 23.94
CA VAL A 20 -16.09 -6.53 23.38
C VAL A 20 -15.54 -7.96 23.34
N ILE A 21 -14.27 -8.13 22.97
CA ILE A 21 -13.62 -9.44 22.88
C ILE A 21 -12.98 -9.90 24.19
N GLY A 22 -13.00 -9.07 25.23
CA GLY A 22 -12.59 -9.42 26.60
C GLY A 22 -11.07 -9.47 26.83
N VAL A 23 -10.27 -8.77 26.03
CA VAL A 23 -8.81 -8.68 26.22
C VAL A 23 -8.39 -7.30 26.71
N ALA A 24 -7.28 -7.24 27.44
CA ALA A 24 -6.79 -6.02 28.08
C ALA A 24 -5.94 -5.16 27.14
N SER A 25 -5.32 -5.75 26.10
CA SER A 25 -4.45 -5.02 25.17
C SER A 25 -4.33 -5.68 23.81
N VAL A 26 -3.79 -4.94 22.83
CA VAL A 26 -3.53 -5.45 21.47
C VAL A 26 -2.49 -6.57 21.49
N GLU A 27 -1.52 -6.51 22.40
CA GLU A 27 -0.48 -7.53 22.56
C GLU A 27 -1.06 -8.91 22.95
N GLU A 28 -2.17 -8.93 23.68
CA GLU A 28 -2.84 -10.17 24.11
C GLU A 28 -3.44 -10.95 22.91
N LEU A 29 -3.81 -10.25 21.83
CA LEU A 29 -4.29 -10.86 20.59
C LEU A 29 -3.24 -11.75 19.92
N PHE A 30 -1.96 -11.50 20.18
CA PHE A 30 -0.85 -12.28 19.64
C PHE A 30 -0.40 -13.41 20.57
N SER A 31 -1.08 -13.64 21.69
CA SER A 31 -0.81 -14.76 22.61
C SER A 31 -0.74 -16.15 21.94
N PRO A 32 -1.51 -16.47 20.88
CA PRO A 32 -1.41 -17.77 20.20
C PRO A 32 -0.10 -17.99 19.44
N ILE A 33 0.66 -16.93 19.15
CA ILE A 33 1.97 -17.03 18.49
C ILE A 33 3.02 -17.35 19.56
N PRO A 34 3.72 -18.50 19.50
CA PRO A 34 4.80 -18.83 20.42
C PRO A 34 5.86 -17.72 20.48
N ALA A 35 6.37 -17.41 21.67
CA ALA A 35 7.24 -16.25 21.89
C ALA A 35 8.53 -16.30 21.07
N GLU A 36 9.05 -17.49 20.83
CA GLU A 36 10.21 -17.78 20.01
C GLU A 36 10.01 -17.52 18.51
N LEU A 37 8.74 -17.51 18.05
CA LEU A 37 8.38 -17.21 16.65
C LEU A 37 8.04 -15.72 16.45
N ARG A 38 7.93 -14.92 17.52
CA ARG A 38 7.62 -13.49 17.41
C ARG A 38 8.85 -12.70 16.95
N ALA A 39 8.62 -11.78 16.02
CA ALA A 39 9.66 -10.85 15.59
C ALA A 39 10.09 -9.95 16.76
N LYS A 40 11.40 -9.93 17.06
CA LYS A 40 11.98 -9.06 18.11
C LYS A 40 12.31 -7.66 17.57
N THR A 41 12.67 -7.60 16.30
CA THR A 41 12.98 -6.37 15.56
C THR A 41 12.87 -6.66 14.07
N PHE A 42 12.56 -5.63 13.29
CA PHE A 42 12.56 -5.71 11.83
C PHE A 42 13.86 -5.16 11.21
N ASN A 43 14.75 -4.53 12.01
CA ASN A 43 15.99 -3.91 11.56
C ASN A 43 15.82 -3.04 10.29
N ILE A 44 14.80 -2.18 10.28
CA ILE A 44 14.50 -1.25 9.18
C ILE A 44 14.80 0.20 9.59
N PRO A 45 15.13 1.09 8.64
CA PRO A 45 15.25 2.52 8.90
C PRO A 45 13.98 3.11 9.51
N PRO A 46 14.08 4.26 10.21
CA PRO A 46 12.90 4.98 10.67
C PRO A 46 11.98 5.34 9.50
N GLY A 47 10.69 5.43 9.79
CA GLY A 47 9.68 5.87 8.82
C GLY A 47 9.96 7.30 8.35
N LEU A 48 9.65 7.55 7.09
CA LEU A 48 9.68 8.87 6.48
C LEU A 48 8.26 9.44 6.44
N SER A 49 8.13 10.76 6.47
CA SER A 49 6.88 11.43 6.10
C SER A 49 6.53 11.17 4.63
N GLU A 50 5.30 11.48 4.25
CA GLU A 50 4.84 11.37 2.86
C GLU A 50 5.71 12.19 1.90
N PHE A 51 6.01 13.45 2.27
CA PHE A 51 6.84 14.33 1.45
C PHE A 51 8.27 13.82 1.31
N GLU A 52 8.90 13.40 2.41
CA GLU A 52 10.26 12.84 2.38
C GLU A 52 10.32 11.55 1.55
N THR A 53 9.27 10.71 1.62
CA THR A 53 9.17 9.50 0.80
C THR A 53 9.10 9.86 -0.68
N PHE A 54 8.27 10.82 -1.05
CA PHE A 54 8.11 11.25 -2.43
C PHE A 54 9.39 11.86 -3.02
N ASP A 55 10.06 12.74 -2.27
CA ASP A 55 11.31 13.35 -2.70
C ASP A 55 12.43 12.32 -2.85
N ARG A 56 12.49 11.33 -1.95
CA ARG A 56 13.44 10.21 -2.05
C ARG A 56 13.19 9.39 -3.31
N MET A 57 11.94 9.04 -3.61
CA MET A 57 11.61 8.27 -4.81
C MET A 57 11.96 9.03 -6.09
N LYS A 58 11.72 10.34 -6.14
CA LYS A 58 12.16 11.20 -7.24
C LYS A 58 13.68 11.21 -7.41
N SER A 59 14.43 11.32 -6.31
CA SER A 59 15.89 11.31 -6.36
C SER A 59 16.42 10.01 -6.94
N ILE A 60 15.86 8.87 -6.55
CA ILE A 60 16.27 7.55 -7.07
C ILE A 60 15.89 7.43 -8.55
N ALA A 61 14.70 7.90 -8.93
CA ALA A 61 14.26 7.84 -10.32
C ALA A 61 15.12 8.69 -11.27
N ALA A 62 15.70 9.78 -10.77
CA ALA A 62 16.56 10.69 -11.55
C ALA A 62 17.90 10.04 -11.99
N ASP A 63 18.32 8.95 -11.34
CA ASP A 63 19.53 8.21 -11.72
C ASP A 63 19.30 7.31 -12.94
N ASN A 64 18.06 7.13 -13.40
CA ASN A 64 17.72 6.33 -14.57
C ASN A 64 17.94 7.11 -15.88
N SER A 65 18.38 6.42 -16.93
CA SER A 65 18.43 6.96 -18.30
C SER A 65 17.07 6.82 -19.01
N GLY A 66 16.07 7.60 -18.58
CA GLY A 66 14.68 7.48 -19.06
C GLY A 66 14.42 8.01 -20.47
N ASP A 67 15.20 8.98 -20.94
CA ASP A 67 14.93 9.70 -22.21
C ASP A 67 15.61 9.05 -23.44
N MET A 68 15.94 7.76 -23.37
CA MET A 68 16.58 7.04 -24.46
C MET A 68 15.54 6.44 -25.43
N LEU A 69 15.76 6.61 -26.73
CA LEU A 69 15.01 5.86 -27.74
C LEU A 69 15.50 4.41 -27.79
N ALA A 70 14.64 3.48 -27.35
CA ALA A 70 14.97 2.05 -27.31
C ALA A 70 14.43 1.32 -28.55
N PHE A 71 15.34 0.83 -29.41
CA PHE A 71 15.01 0.02 -30.60
C PHE A 71 15.40 -1.46 -30.47
N VAL A 72 15.70 -1.92 -29.26
CA VAL A 72 16.15 -3.30 -28.99
C VAL A 72 15.07 -4.35 -29.26
N GLY A 73 13.79 -3.97 -29.23
CA GLY A 73 12.66 -4.87 -29.44
C GLY A 73 12.52 -5.92 -28.33
N GLY A 74 12.24 -7.17 -28.69
CA GLY A 74 12.11 -8.27 -27.72
C GLY A 74 10.73 -8.36 -27.03
N GLY A 75 9.69 -7.85 -27.68
CA GLY A 75 8.31 -7.88 -27.16
C GLY A 75 7.87 -6.61 -26.44
N TYR A 76 8.77 -5.63 -26.28
CA TYR A 76 8.47 -4.31 -25.72
C TYR A 76 8.81 -3.23 -26.74
N TYR A 77 7.88 -2.31 -26.96
CA TYR A 77 7.99 -1.26 -27.96
C TYR A 77 7.41 0.03 -27.39
N ASP A 78 8.14 1.13 -27.59
CA ASP A 78 7.67 2.44 -27.23
C ASP A 78 6.42 2.81 -28.06
N HIS A 79 5.43 3.43 -27.40
CA HIS A 79 4.15 3.77 -28.02
C HIS A 79 3.49 4.94 -27.30
N VAL A 80 2.61 5.63 -28.01
CA VAL A 80 1.86 6.75 -27.45
C VAL A 80 0.81 6.22 -26.47
N ILE A 81 0.94 6.63 -25.20
CA ILE A 81 -0.10 6.43 -24.18
C ILE A 81 -1.09 7.60 -24.28
N PRO A 82 -2.37 7.36 -24.63
CA PRO A 82 -3.36 8.45 -24.69
C PRO A 82 -3.58 9.09 -23.33
N ALA A 83 -3.73 10.41 -23.27
CA ALA A 83 -3.90 11.16 -22.02
C ALA A 83 -5.10 10.70 -21.16
N ALA A 84 -6.11 10.07 -21.76
CA ALA A 84 -7.23 9.48 -21.04
C ALA A 84 -6.80 8.33 -20.09
N ILE A 85 -5.69 7.65 -20.39
CA ILE A 85 -5.20 6.52 -19.60
C ILE A 85 -4.66 6.98 -18.24
N ASP A 86 -3.99 8.13 -18.16
CA ASP A 86 -3.51 8.69 -16.88
C ASP A 86 -4.70 9.04 -15.98
N HIS A 87 -5.76 9.60 -16.57
CA HIS A 87 -6.99 9.90 -15.84
C HIS A 87 -7.66 8.62 -15.30
N LEU A 88 -7.76 7.56 -16.12
CA LEU A 88 -8.35 6.30 -15.68
C LEU A 88 -7.50 5.59 -14.63
N SER A 89 -6.18 5.56 -14.81
CA SER A 89 -5.23 4.92 -13.88
C SER A 89 -5.18 5.63 -12.53
N GLY A 90 -5.46 6.93 -12.48
CA GLY A 90 -5.54 7.71 -11.25
C GLY A 90 -6.83 7.51 -10.44
N ARG A 91 -7.82 6.76 -10.95
CA ARG A 91 -9.11 6.57 -10.29
C ARG A 91 -9.14 5.28 -9.48
N ALA A 92 -9.34 5.43 -8.16
CA ALA A 92 -9.34 4.31 -7.21
C ALA A 92 -10.35 3.22 -7.56
N GLU A 93 -11.50 3.57 -8.15
CA GLU A 93 -12.54 2.58 -8.51
C GLU A 93 -12.05 1.51 -9.49
N PHE A 94 -11.01 1.79 -10.29
CA PHE A 94 -10.49 0.85 -11.28
C PHE A 94 -9.34 -0.02 -10.78
N TYR A 95 -8.59 0.41 -9.75
CA TYR A 95 -7.42 -0.34 -9.27
C TYR A 95 -7.56 -0.88 -7.83
N THR A 96 -8.58 -0.49 -7.08
CA THR A 96 -8.84 -1.02 -5.73
C THR A 96 -9.78 -2.22 -5.71
N ALA A 97 -10.63 -2.37 -6.73
CA ALA A 97 -11.44 -3.57 -6.91
C ALA A 97 -10.56 -4.78 -7.22
N TYR A 98 -10.97 -5.96 -6.75
CA TYR A 98 -10.28 -7.22 -7.04
C TYR A 98 -11.06 -8.04 -8.08
N THR A 99 -10.80 -9.34 -8.17
CA THR A 99 -11.52 -10.25 -9.07
C THR A 99 -13.05 -10.07 -8.94
N PRO A 100 -13.79 -9.93 -10.06
CA PRO A 100 -15.22 -9.62 -10.06
C PRO A 100 -16.09 -10.84 -9.69
N TYR A 101 -15.92 -11.35 -8.45
CA TYR A 101 -16.72 -12.45 -7.91
C TYR A 101 -18.19 -12.08 -7.66
N GLN A 102 -18.52 -10.79 -7.65
CA GLN A 102 -19.88 -10.25 -7.46
C GLN A 102 -20.34 -9.56 -8.74
N PRO A 103 -20.86 -10.32 -9.73
CA PRO A 103 -21.15 -9.79 -11.05
C PRO A 103 -22.15 -8.63 -11.02
N GLU A 104 -23.13 -8.64 -10.12
CA GLU A 104 -24.13 -7.58 -9.96
C GLU A 104 -23.52 -6.20 -9.69
N CYS A 105 -22.33 -6.17 -9.10
CA CYS A 105 -21.62 -4.95 -8.70
C CYS A 105 -20.31 -4.73 -9.50
N SER A 106 -20.03 -5.54 -10.52
CA SER A 106 -18.73 -5.54 -11.21
C SER A 106 -18.83 -5.70 -12.74
N GLN A 107 -19.92 -5.21 -13.34
CA GLN A 107 -20.11 -5.28 -14.80
C GLN A 107 -19.17 -4.38 -15.62
N GLY A 108 -18.54 -3.39 -14.97
CA GLY A 108 -17.73 -2.36 -15.64
C GLY A 108 -16.23 -2.41 -15.35
N THR A 109 -15.77 -3.43 -14.61
CA THR A 109 -14.34 -3.67 -14.36
C THR A 109 -13.66 -4.27 -15.57
#